data_AF-A0A821T874-F1
#
_entry.id   AF-A0A821T874-F1
#
_cell.length_a   1.000
_cell.length_b   1.000
_cell.length_c   1.000
_cell.angle_alpha   90.00
_cell.angle_beta   90.00
_cell.angle_gamma   90.00
#
_symmetry.space_group_name_H-M   'P 1'
#
loop_
_entity.id
_entity.type
_entity.pdbx_description
1 polymer ?
#
loop_
_entity_poly.entity_id
_entity_poly.type
_entity_poly.pdbx_seq_one_letter_code
_entity_poly.pdbx_strand_id
1 'polypeptide(L)' 'EYFSKFGAVESATVKYDKSGRSKGFGFVLFEDPDTPNKVYTQDVHIIQGKRVDTKSAHRRDQALARKVFVGGL' A
#
# COMPACT_ATOMS: atom_id res chain seq x y z
N GLU A 1 2.49 -9.65 -3.98
CA GLU A 1 3.65 -10.47 -3.54
C GLU A 1 4.43 -9.82 -2.40
N TYR A 2 5.13 -8.69 -2.58
CA TYR A 2 5.97 -8.11 -1.50
C TYR A 2 5.27 -7.91 -0.16
N PHE A 3 4.06 -7.32 -0.17
CA PHE A 3 3.33 -7.02 1.07
C PHE A 3 2.72 -8.25 1.76
N SER A 4 2.63 -9.39 1.07
CA SER A 4 2.09 -10.63 1.65
C SER A 4 2.97 -11.18 2.79
N LYS A 5 4.23 -10.73 2.91
CA LYS A 5 5.11 -11.08 4.04
C LYS A 5 4.67 -10.48 5.39
N PHE A 6 3.86 -9.42 5.37
CA PHE A 6 3.38 -8.77 6.60
C PHE A 6 2.06 -9.38 7.10
N GLY A 7 1.27 -9.96 6.18
CA GLY A 7 -0.01 -10.60 6.45
C GLY A 7 -0.79 -10.89 5.17
N ALA A 8 -1.96 -11.52 5.32
CA ALA A 8 -2.83 -11.86 4.20
C ALA A 8 -3.35 -10.59 3.50
N VAL A 9 -3.08 -10.50 2.19
CA VAL A 9 -3.51 -9.38 1.34
C VAL A 9 -4.83 -9.75 0.70
N GLU A 10 -5.87 -9.00 1.03
CA GLU A 10 -7.19 -9.13 0.42
C GLU A 10 -7.20 -8.56 -1.01
N SER A 11 -6.61 -7.38 -1.21
CA SER A 11 -6.47 -6.79 -2.54
C SER A 11 -5.29 -5.84 -2.65
N ALA A 12 -4.71 -5.74 -3.85
CA ALA A 12 -3.71 -4.73 -4.19
C ALA A 12 -4.11 -4.04 -5.50
N THR A 13 -4.04 -2.71 -5.54
CA THR A 13 -4.49 -1.93 -6.70
C THR A 13 -3.56 -0.78 -6.98
N VAL A 14 -2.97 -0.74 -8.17
CA VAL A 14 -2.25 0.43 -8.69
C VAL A 14 -3.25 1.39 -9.34
N LYS A 15 -3.07 2.69 -9.13
CA LYS A 15 -3.92 3.71 -9.74
C LYS A 15 -3.33 4.16 -11.05
N TYR A 16 -4.16 4.10 -12.09
CA TYR A 16 -3.85 4.55 -13.44
C TYR A 16 -4.72 5.76 -13.78
N ASP A 17 -4.26 6.59 -14.70
CA ASP A 17 -5.07 7.62 -15.32
C ASP A 17 -5.95 7.05 -16.45
N LYS A 18 -6.74 7.93 -17.09
CA LYS A 18 -7.63 7.54 -18.20
C LYS A 18 -6.88 7.08 -19.46
N SER A 19 -5.60 7.42 -19.59
CA SER A 19 -4.74 7.01 -20.70
C SER A 19 -4.04 5.66 -20.45
N GLY A 20 -4.25 5.07 -19.26
CA GLY A 20 -3.60 3.82 -18.86
C GLY A 20 -2.20 4.02 -18.26
N ARG A 21 -1.76 5.27 -18.03
CA ARG A 21 -0.46 5.54 -17.38
C ARG A 21 -0.60 5.43 -15.87
N SER A 22 0.37 4.77 -15.23
CA SER A 22 0.44 4.68 -13.77
C SER A 22 0.56 6.08 -13.17
N LYS A 23 -0.19 6.33 -12.09
CA LYS A 23 -0.07 7.55 -11.29
C LYS A 23 1.08 7.47 -10.28
N GLY A 24 1.86 6.39 -10.28
CA GLY A 24 2.99 6.18 -9.37
C GLY A 24 2.58 5.84 -7.93
N PHE A 25 1.32 5.43 -7.72
CA PHE A 25 0.84 5.00 -6.41
C PHE A 25 -0.27 3.96 -6.50
N GLY A 26 -0.49 3.29 -5.40
CA GLY A 26 -1.51 2.28 -5.25
C GLY A 26 -1.94 2.11 -3.80
N PHE A 27 -2.73 1.07 -3.58
CA PHE A 27 -3.19 0.69 -2.27
C PHE A 27 -3.07 -0.81 -2.08
N VAL A 28 -2.82 -1.21 -0.84
CA VAL A 28 -2.87 -2.60 -0.39
C VAL A 28 -3.89 -2.67 0.73
N LEU A 29 -4.85 -3.58 0.60
CA LEU A 29 -5.84 -3.89 1.61
C LEU A 29 -5.48 -5.25 2.21
N PHE A 30 -5.32 -5.27 3.52
CA PHE A 30 -5.07 -6.48 4.28
C PHE A 30 -6.38 -7.02 4.88
N GLU A 31 -6.41 -8.32 5.14
CA GLU A 31 -7.52 -8.95 5.86
C GLU A 31 -7.57 -8.51 7.33
N ASP A 32 -6.40 -8.32 7.94
CA ASP A 32 -6.23 -7.99 9.35
C ASP A 32 -5.90 -6.48 9.55
N PRO A 33 -6.64 -5.74 10.40
CA PRO A 33 -6.42 -4.33 10.69
C PRO A 33 -5.08 -4.01 11.39
N ASP A 34 -4.42 -4.98 12.01
CA ASP A 34 -3.14 -4.78 12.68
C ASP A 34 -1.93 -4.98 11.74
N THR A 35 -2.16 -5.56 10.56
CA THR A 35 -1.08 -5.81 9.58
C THR A 35 -0.41 -4.52 9.09
N PRO A 36 -1.13 -3.42 8.80
CA PRO A 36 -0.50 -2.15 8.42
C PRO A 36 0.51 -1.60 9.42
N ASN A 37 0.33 -1.83 10.72
CA ASN A 37 1.32 -1.40 11.72
C ASN A 37 2.69 -2.09 11.52
N LYS A 38 2.68 -3.37 11.11
CA LYS A 38 3.91 -4.11 10.76
C LYS A 38 4.59 -3.53 9.52
N VAL A 39 3.80 -3.04 8.57
CA VAL A 39 4.32 -2.35 7.38
C VAL A 39 5.02 -1.06 7.81
N TYR A 40 4.36 -0.23 8.62
CA TYR A 40 4.90 1.07 9.06
C TYR A 40 6.10 0.97 10.00
N THR A 41 6.29 -0.17 10.66
CA THR A 41 7.47 -0.44 11.50
C THR A 41 8.75 -0.56 10.67
N GLN A 42 8.65 -0.84 9.37
CA GLN A 42 9.80 -0.95 8.49
C GLN A 42 10.07 0.39 7.79
N ASP A 43 11.23 1.00 8.05
CA ASP A 43 11.57 2.35 7.54
C ASP A 43 11.70 2.44 6.01
N VAL A 44 12.12 1.34 5.37
CA VAL A 44 12.41 1.31 3.94
C VAL A 44 11.76 0.11 3.29
N HIS A 45 10.92 0.34 2.29
CA HIS A 45 10.39 -0.73 1.45
C HIS A 45 10.97 -0.62 0.03
N ILE A 46 11.44 -1.75 -0.50
CA ILE A 46 11.95 -1.84 -1.86
C ILE A 46 11.12 -2.88 -2.62
N ILE A 47 10.52 -2.46 -3.73
CA ILE A 47 9.70 -3.31 -4.60
C ILE A 47 10.26 -3.18 -6.02
N GLN A 48 10.68 -4.29 -6.62
CA GLN A 48 11.26 -4.32 -7.97
C GLN A 48 12.43 -3.32 -8.16
N GLY A 49 13.27 -3.17 -7.13
CA GLY A 49 14.40 -2.23 -7.16
C GLY A 49 14.04 -0.75 -6.94
N LYS A 50 12.76 -0.41 -6.79
CA LYS A 50 12.31 0.95 -6.45
C LYS A 50 12.01 1.08 -4.96
N ARG A 51 12.43 2.19 -4.36
CA ARG A 51 12.01 2.57 -3.01
C ARG A 51 10.57 3.06 -3.06
N VAL A 52 9.73 2.53 -2.18
CA VAL A 52 8.31 2.91 -2.08
C VAL A 52 8.00 3.48 -0.71
N ASP A 53 7.09 4.45 -0.68
CA ASP A 53 6.63 5.10 0.55
C ASP A 53 5.30 4.48 0.99
N THR A 54 5.19 4.10 2.26
CA THR A 54 3.98 3.52 2.84
C THR A 54 3.38 4.47 3.88
N LYS A 55 2.05 4.65 3.85
CA LYS A 55 1.33 5.45 4.86
C LYS A 55 -0.11 4.98 5.04
N SER A 56 -0.80 5.54 6.03
CA SER A 56 -2.24 5.33 6.24
C SER A 56 -3.05 5.77 5.02
N ALA A 57 -3.94 4.91 4.53
CA ALA A 57 -4.88 5.29 3.50
C ALA A 57 -6.07 6.05 4.11
N HIS A 58 -6.47 7.15 3.48
CA HIS A 58 -7.63 7.93 3.91
C HIS A 58 -8.78 7.84 2.90
N ARG A 59 -10.01 7.79 3.39
CA ARG A 59 -11.25 7.93 2.60
C ARG A 59 -12.11 8.99 3.27
N ARG A 60 -12.30 10.15 2.60
CA ARG A 60 -13.11 11.26 3.13
C ARG A 60 -12.77 11.53 4.60
N ASP A 61 -11.48 11.70 4.87
CA ASP A 61 -10.93 12.03 6.19
C ASP A 61 -10.94 10.92 7.25
N GLN A 62 -11.42 9.72 6.93
CA GLN A 62 -11.28 8.54 7.79
C GLN A 62 -10.04 7.72 7.39
N ALA A 63 -9.14 7.47 8.35
CA ALA A 63 -8.06 6.50 8.19
C ALA A 63 -8.64 5.08 8.09
N LEU A 64 -8.23 4.33 7.08
CA LEU A 64 -8.65 2.96 6.86
C LEU A 64 -7.63 2.01 7.50
N ALA A 65 -7.95 1.50 8.69
CA ALA A 65 -7.04 0.69 9.51
C ALA A 65 -6.42 -0.51 8.77
N ARG A 66 -7.15 -1.13 7.83
CA ARG A 66 -6.68 -2.28 7.03
C ARG A 66 -5.93 -1.90 5.76
N LYS A 67 -5.89 -0.62 5.40
CA LYS A 67 -5.49 -0.18 4.06
C LYS A 67 -4.26 0.72 4.11
N VAL A 68 -3.25 0.30 3.38
CA VAL A 68 -1.98 1.01 3.19
C VAL A 68 -2.00 1.73 1.85
N PHE A 69 -1.61 3.00 1.84
CA PHE A 69 -1.21 3.71 0.63
C PHE A 69 0.25 3.36 0.31
N VAL A 70 0.55 3.10 -0.95
CA VAL A 70 1.91 2.82 -1.45
C VAL A 70 2.24 3.80 -2.56
N GLY A 71 3.21 4.69 -2.37
CA GLY A 71 3.70 5.64 -3.36
C GLY A 71 5.07 5.25 -3.93
N GLY A 72 5.43 5.79 -5.08
CA GLY A 72 6.73 5.54 -5.73
C GLY A 72 6.77 4.28 -6.61
N LEU A 73 5.61 3.80 -7.08
CA LEU A 73 5.48 2.63 -7.96
C LEU A 73 5.91 2.91 -9.40
#